data_AF-A0A821EG98-F1
#
_entry.id   AF-A0A821EG98-F1
#
_cell.length_a   1.000
_cell.length_b   1.000
_cell.length_c   1.000
_cell.angle_alpha   90.00
_cell.angle_beta   90.00
_cell.angle_gamma   90.00
#
_symmetry.space_group_name_H-M   'P 1'
#
loop_
_entity.id
_entity.type
_entity.pdbx_description
1 polymer ?
#
loop_
_entity_poly.entity_id
_entity_poly.type
_entity_poly.pdbx_seq_one_letter_code
_entity_poly.pdbx_strand_id
1 'polypeptide(L)'
;ILLFRLPIFNSFIRIPRQFWEQHYQDINKVQFGINDYCLSSFPVDLLQRSDIMADYIERISFVGWLSRTQFQEIWVSFLASINPPNQNNDTNEQTTNNLKKEEILETNATQCVWIRGVTTFLLNALRLNCTGNPADMTFEHRCRNKSIPFLLTDIGSQYMQTRSTLETSSSHLFINLERLGTHDLLSYGQLSYDTILTSIQSNNTLPLPVN
;
A
#
# COMPACT_ATOMS: atom_id res chain seq x y z
N ILE A 1 0.37 1.69 15.05
CA ILE A 1 1.40 1.34 14.02
C ILE A 1 2.81 1.32 14.62
N LEU A 2 3.32 2.44 15.15
CA LEU A 2 4.70 2.54 15.65
C LEU A 2 5.07 1.47 16.70
N LEU A 3 4.17 1.17 17.65
CA LEU A 3 4.40 0.12 18.66
C LEU A 3 4.57 -1.29 18.03
N PHE A 4 3.75 -1.62 17.03
CA PHE A 4 3.81 -2.92 16.34
C PHE A 4 5.01 -3.06 15.40
N ARG A 5 5.73 -1.97 15.15
CA ARG A 5 6.98 -1.96 14.40
C ARG A 5 8.21 -2.17 15.30
N LEU A 6 8.04 -2.25 16.62
CA LEU A 6 9.12 -2.73 17.48
C LEU A 6 9.38 -4.21 17.16
N PRO A 7 10.65 -4.65 17.06
CA PRO A 7 11.00 -6.02 16.67
C PRO A 7 10.25 -7.10 17.45
N ILE A 8 10.07 -6.89 18.77
CA ILE A 8 9.38 -7.82 19.67
C ILE A 8 7.91 -8.05 19.32
N PHE A 9 7.22 -7.03 18.80
CA PHE A 9 5.81 -7.14 18.42
C PHE A 9 5.63 -7.46 16.93
N ASN A 10 6.61 -7.11 16.11
CA ASN A 10 6.52 -7.21 14.66
C ASN A 10 6.41 -8.66 14.16
N SER A 11 7.11 -9.60 14.79
CA SER A 11 7.03 -11.02 14.44
C SER A 11 5.69 -11.63 14.80
N PHE A 12 5.11 -11.22 15.93
CA PHE A 12 3.82 -11.70 16.41
C PHE A 12 2.66 -11.18 15.55
N ILE A 13 2.63 -9.87 15.30
CA ILE A 13 1.49 -9.21 14.65
C ILE A 13 1.29 -9.63 13.18
N ARG A 14 2.37 -10.03 12.50
CA ARG A 14 2.35 -10.48 11.09
C ARG A 14 1.72 -11.85 10.89
N ILE A 15 1.58 -12.64 11.95
CA ILE A 15 1.03 -13.98 11.87
C ILE A 15 -0.50 -13.89 11.81
N PRO A 16 -1.15 -14.45 10.78
CA PRO A 16 -2.61 -14.50 10.67
C PRO A 16 -3.27 -15.18 11.86
N ARG A 17 -4.49 -14.78 12.17
CA ARG A 17 -5.26 -15.31 13.29
C ARG A 17 -5.49 -16.82 13.17
N GLN A 18 -5.83 -17.33 11.98
CA GLN A 18 -6.11 -18.75 11.81
C GLN A 18 -4.91 -19.64 12.18
N PHE A 19 -3.68 -19.16 11.96
CA PHE A 19 -2.47 -19.88 12.37
C PHE A 19 -2.44 -20.10 13.88
N TRP A 20 -2.79 -19.07 14.66
CA TRP A 20 -2.84 -19.17 16.11
C TRP A 20 -3.93 -20.11 16.60
N GLU A 21 -5.09 -20.12 15.94
CA GLU A 21 -6.18 -21.03 16.29
C GLU A 21 -5.80 -22.50 16.08
N GLN A 22 -5.00 -22.78 15.05
CA GLN A 22 -4.51 -24.14 14.75
C GLN A 22 -3.35 -24.58 15.65
N HIS A 23 -2.48 -23.65 16.06
CA HIS A 23 -1.25 -23.95 16.78
C HIS A 23 -1.23 -23.48 18.25
N TYR A 24 -2.40 -23.11 18.81
CA TYR A 24 -2.51 -22.57 20.17
C TYR A 24 -1.86 -23.49 21.23
N GLN A 25 -1.98 -24.81 21.06
CA GLN A 25 -1.42 -25.79 22.00
C GLN A 25 0.10 -25.88 21.97
N ASP A 26 0.73 -25.46 20.87
CA ASP A 26 2.18 -25.50 20.65
C ASP A 26 2.84 -24.13 20.74
N ILE A 27 2.14 -23.09 21.24
CA ILE A 27 2.66 -21.72 21.39
C ILE A 27 4.02 -21.68 22.09
N ASN A 28 4.22 -22.52 23.11
CA ASN A 28 5.48 -22.59 23.85
C ASN A 28 6.66 -23.18 23.06
N LYS A 29 6.39 -23.86 21.94
CA LYS A 29 7.40 -24.37 21.00
C LYS A 29 7.76 -23.35 19.92
N VAL A 30 6.90 -22.35 19.69
CA VAL A 30 7.17 -21.28 18.74
C VAL A 30 8.10 -20.27 19.41
N GLN A 31 9.39 -20.35 19.12
CA GLN A 31 10.37 -19.40 19.63
C GLN A 31 10.19 -18.04 18.97
N PHE A 32 9.61 -17.09 19.70
CA PHE A 32 9.68 -15.67 19.40
C PHE A 32 10.98 -15.12 20.00
N GLY A 33 12.11 -15.37 19.33
CA GLY A 33 13.41 -14.92 19.82
C GLY A 33 13.54 -13.39 19.76
N ILE A 34 14.15 -12.80 20.79
CA ILE A 34 14.53 -11.37 20.84
C ILE A 34 15.65 -11.04 19.81
N ASN A 35 16.19 -12.04 19.11
CA ASN A 35 17.13 -11.87 17.98
C ASN A 35 16.82 -12.80 16.79
N ASP A 36 15.96 -13.82 16.96
CA ASP A 36 15.47 -14.75 15.93
C ASP A 36 14.03 -14.39 15.51
N TYR A 37 13.83 -13.12 15.12
CA TYR A 37 12.51 -12.51 14.84
C TYR A 37 11.80 -13.03 13.60
N CYS A 38 12.20 -14.17 13.07
CA CYS A 38 11.68 -14.70 11.85
C CYS A 38 11.03 -16.05 12.14
N LEU A 39 9.69 -16.11 12.04
CA LEU A 39 9.16 -17.23 11.27
C LEU A 39 9.84 -17.10 9.91
N SER A 40 10.93 -17.84 9.73
CA SER A 40 11.92 -17.71 8.64
C SER A 40 11.30 -17.74 7.25
N SER A 41 10.07 -18.21 7.15
CA SER A 41 9.06 -17.79 6.20
C SER A 41 7.73 -18.20 6.82
N PHE A 42 6.66 -17.42 6.64
CA PHE A 42 5.33 -17.96 6.91
C PHE A 42 5.10 -19.18 6.00
N PRO A 43 4.54 -20.29 6.49
CA PRO A 43 4.37 -21.50 5.69
C PRO A 43 3.47 -21.23 4.49
N VAL A 44 4.02 -21.46 3.29
CA VAL A 44 3.38 -21.13 2.01
C VAL A 44 2.07 -21.91 1.82
N ASP A 45 1.99 -23.12 2.36
CA ASP A 45 0.80 -23.98 2.27
C ASP A 45 -0.44 -23.31 2.87
N LEU A 46 -0.27 -22.52 3.94
CA LEU A 46 -1.37 -21.80 4.56
C LEU A 46 -1.81 -20.58 3.74
N LEU A 47 -0.92 -20.00 2.94
CA LEU A 47 -1.26 -18.87 2.05
C LEU A 47 -2.06 -19.30 0.81
N GLN A 48 -2.23 -20.60 0.56
CA GLN A 48 -3.10 -21.10 -0.51
C GLN A 48 -4.59 -20.90 -0.21
N ARG A 49 -4.93 -20.60 1.05
CA ARG A 49 -6.31 -20.30 1.46
C ARG A 49 -6.59 -18.80 1.38
N SER A 50 -7.67 -18.44 0.69
CA SER A 50 -8.05 -17.04 0.47
C SER A 50 -8.23 -16.22 1.76
N ASP A 51 -8.78 -16.83 2.81
CA ASP A 51 -9.06 -16.19 4.11
C ASP A 51 -7.77 -15.88 4.88
N ILE A 52 -6.82 -16.82 4.88
CA ILE A 52 -5.51 -16.66 5.52
C ILE A 52 -4.67 -15.64 4.76
N MET A 53 -4.68 -15.72 3.42
CA MET A 53 -3.97 -14.79 2.55
C MET A 53 -4.46 -13.34 2.75
N ALA A 54 -5.78 -13.15 2.85
CA ALA A 54 -6.37 -11.83 3.10
C ALA A 54 -5.91 -11.23 4.44
N ASP A 55 -5.98 -12.00 5.53
CA ASP A 55 -5.54 -11.55 6.87
C ASP A 55 -4.02 -11.26 6.87
N TYR A 56 -3.23 -12.10 6.20
CA TYR A 56 -1.78 -11.88 6.06
C TYR A 56 -1.46 -10.57 5.34
N ILE A 57 -2.13 -10.31 4.21
CA ILE A 57 -1.98 -9.07 3.44
C ILE A 57 -2.38 -7.85 4.28
N GLU A 58 -3.49 -7.92 5.01
CA GLU A 58 -3.97 -6.82 5.84
C GLU A 58 -2.95 -6.46 6.92
N ARG A 59 -2.40 -7.47 7.61
CA ARG A 59 -1.37 -7.30 8.64
C ARG A 59 -0.09 -6.69 8.09
N ILE A 60 0.41 -7.21 6.96
CA ILE A 60 1.60 -6.66 6.30
C ILE A 60 1.33 -5.23 5.84
N SER A 61 0.15 -4.94 5.30
CA SER A 61 -0.19 -3.58 4.84
C SER A 61 -0.28 -2.59 6.00
N PHE A 62 -0.77 -3.05 7.16
CA PHE A 62 -0.92 -2.24 8.36
C PHE A 62 0.40 -1.96 9.09
N VAL A 63 1.31 -2.94 9.17
CA VAL A 63 2.58 -2.82 9.91
C VAL A 63 3.74 -2.46 9.00
N GLY A 64 3.68 -2.88 7.73
CA GLY A 64 4.74 -2.76 6.74
C GLY A 64 5.94 -3.65 7.03
N TRP A 65 7.12 -3.21 6.62
CA TRP A 65 8.38 -3.90 6.90
C TRP A 65 9.44 -2.99 7.53
N LEU A 66 10.36 -3.60 8.27
CA LEU A 66 11.42 -2.97 9.05
C LEU A 66 12.78 -3.01 8.33
N SER A 67 13.03 -4.05 7.53
CA SER A 67 14.32 -4.26 6.86
C SER A 67 14.13 -4.76 5.43
N ARG A 68 15.17 -4.60 4.61
CA ARG A 68 15.21 -5.15 3.25
C ARG A 68 15.09 -6.68 3.25
N THR A 69 15.68 -7.35 4.24
CA THR A 69 15.57 -8.80 4.40
C THR A 69 14.12 -9.22 4.61
N GLN A 70 13.40 -8.52 5.50
CA GLN A 70 11.99 -8.78 5.75
C GLN A 70 11.12 -8.54 4.51
N PHE A 71 11.43 -7.51 3.73
CA PHE A 71 10.77 -7.29 2.44
C PHE A 71 10.98 -8.48 1.50
N GLN A 72 12.20 -8.99 1.39
CA GLN A 72 12.53 -10.14 0.53
C GLN A 72 11.83 -11.42 0.99
N GLU A 73 11.77 -11.66 2.29
CA GLU A 73 11.05 -12.81 2.87
C GLU A 73 9.56 -12.77 2.49
N ILE A 74 8.89 -11.63 2.74
CA ILE A 74 7.48 -11.43 2.37
C ILE A 74 7.28 -11.61 0.86
N TRP A 75 8.18 -11.03 0.06
CA TRP A 75 8.13 -11.13 -1.39
C TRP A 75 8.25 -12.57 -1.87
N VAL A 76 9.19 -13.35 -1.32
CA VAL A 76 9.36 -14.77 -1.63
C VAL A 76 8.14 -15.57 -1.19
N SER A 77 7.56 -15.30 -0.02
CA SER A 77 6.32 -15.99 0.42
C SER A 77 5.16 -15.74 -0.54
N PHE A 78 4.99 -14.50 -1.04
CA PHE A 78 3.99 -14.20 -2.06
C PHE A 78 4.28 -14.92 -3.38
N LEU A 79 5.52 -14.91 -3.86
CA LEU A 79 5.85 -15.63 -5.10
C LEU A 79 5.68 -17.15 -4.96
N ALA A 80 5.95 -17.71 -3.79
CA ALA A 80 5.76 -19.12 -3.55
C ALA A 80 4.28 -19.51 -3.47
N SER A 81 3.40 -18.61 -3.00
CA SER A 81 1.96 -18.90 -2.88
C SER A 81 1.20 -18.84 -4.21
N ILE A 82 1.77 -18.28 -5.27
CA ILE A 82 1.07 -18.12 -6.56
C ILE A 82 0.91 -19.44 -7.33
N ASN A 83 1.78 -20.42 -7.08
CA ASN A 83 1.80 -21.71 -7.77
C ASN A 83 1.74 -22.85 -6.75
N PRO A 84 0.54 -23.41 -6.46
CA PRO A 84 0.50 -24.70 -5.79
C PRO A 84 1.21 -25.73 -6.69
N PRO A 85 2.14 -26.54 -6.16
CA PRO A 85 2.80 -27.58 -6.95
C PRO A 85 1.73 -28.54 -7.47
N ASN A 86 1.58 -28.54 -8.81
CA ASN A 86 0.80 -29.46 -9.63
C ASN A 86 -0.12 -30.41 -8.84
N GLN A 87 -1.40 -30.05 -8.77
CA GLN A 87 -2.43 -31.04 -8.49
C GLN A 87 -2.38 -32.07 -9.63
N ASN A 88 -1.74 -33.19 -9.34
CA ASN A 88 -1.48 -34.25 -10.30
C ASN A 88 -2.80 -34.71 -10.94
N ASN A 89 -2.76 -34.83 -12.26
CA ASN A 89 -3.86 -35.12 -13.17
C ASN A 89 -4.42 -36.55 -13.07
N ASP A 90 -4.37 -37.20 -11.90
CA ASP A 90 -4.59 -38.65 -11.79
C ASP A 90 -5.73 -39.03 -10.84
N THR A 91 -6.97 -38.57 -11.05
CA THR A 91 -8.15 -39.34 -10.57
C THR A 91 -9.47 -39.00 -11.32
N ASN A 92 -10.03 -40.03 -11.97
CA ASN A 92 -11.41 -40.36 -12.36
C ASN A 92 -12.45 -39.24 -12.68
N GLU A 93 -12.81 -39.13 -13.95
CA GLU A 93 -13.34 -37.94 -14.66
C GLU A 93 -14.82 -37.55 -14.49
N GLN A 94 -15.67 -38.22 -13.71
CA GLN A 94 -17.14 -37.93 -13.77
C GLN A 94 -17.76 -37.36 -12.49
N THR A 95 -17.34 -37.78 -11.29
CA THR A 95 -17.73 -37.11 -10.03
C THR A 95 -16.83 -35.90 -9.71
N THR A 96 -15.66 -35.85 -10.33
CA THR A 96 -14.64 -34.82 -10.13
C THR A 96 -14.93 -33.49 -10.81
N ASN A 97 -15.84 -33.40 -11.79
CA ASN A 97 -15.99 -32.16 -12.56
C ASN A 97 -16.58 -31.01 -11.73
N ASN A 98 -17.48 -31.31 -10.80
CA ASN A 98 -18.01 -30.29 -9.86
C ASN A 98 -17.00 -29.94 -8.77
N LEU A 99 -16.28 -30.94 -8.22
CA LEU A 99 -15.24 -30.74 -7.21
C LEU A 99 -14.05 -29.95 -7.78
N LYS A 100 -13.57 -30.29 -8.99
CA LYS A 100 -12.54 -29.55 -9.73
C LYS A 100 -13.00 -28.12 -10.01
N LYS A 101 -14.28 -27.88 -10.29
CA LYS A 101 -14.80 -26.53 -10.52
C LYS A 101 -14.80 -25.69 -9.23
N GLU A 102 -15.19 -26.27 -8.09
CA GLU A 102 -15.17 -25.59 -6.79
C GLU A 102 -13.74 -25.27 -6.34
N GLU A 103 -12.82 -26.21 -6.52
CA GLU A 103 -11.39 -26.03 -6.28
C GLU A 103 -10.79 -24.95 -7.18
N ILE A 104 -11.11 -24.95 -8.48
CA ILE A 104 -10.72 -23.87 -9.41
C ILE A 104 -11.29 -22.52 -8.94
N LEU A 105 -12.55 -22.46 -8.49
CA LEU A 105 -13.13 -21.22 -7.98
C LEU A 105 -12.41 -20.71 -6.73
N GLU A 106 -12.06 -21.58 -5.79
CA GLU A 106 -11.29 -21.22 -4.60
C GLU A 106 -9.88 -20.73 -4.95
N THR A 107 -9.18 -21.41 -5.88
CA THR A 107 -7.86 -20.96 -6.33
C THR A 107 -7.94 -19.61 -7.02
N ASN A 108 -8.93 -19.35 -7.86
CA ASN A 108 -9.14 -18.06 -8.52
C ASN A 108 -9.44 -16.96 -7.50
N ALA A 109 -10.26 -17.24 -6.48
CA ALA A 109 -10.54 -16.29 -5.41
C ALA A 109 -9.27 -15.92 -4.64
N THR A 110 -8.46 -16.92 -4.28
CA THR A 110 -7.17 -16.72 -3.63
C THR A 110 -6.22 -15.91 -4.50
N GLN A 111 -6.12 -16.22 -5.80
CA GLN A 111 -5.31 -15.46 -6.75
C GLN A 111 -5.75 -13.99 -6.86
N CYS A 112 -7.05 -13.71 -6.86
CA CYS A 112 -7.55 -12.32 -6.87
C CYS A 112 -7.13 -11.54 -5.62
N VAL A 113 -7.23 -12.18 -4.44
CA VAL A 113 -6.75 -11.61 -3.17
C VAL A 113 -5.25 -11.39 -3.22
N TRP A 114 -4.51 -12.36 -3.76
CA TRP A 114 -3.06 -12.29 -3.94
C TRP A 114 -2.62 -11.11 -4.80
N ILE A 115 -3.23 -10.93 -5.98
CA ILE A 115 -2.90 -9.83 -6.89
C ILE A 115 -3.12 -8.48 -6.20
N ARG A 116 -4.24 -8.33 -5.48
CA ARG A 116 -4.53 -7.11 -4.70
C ARG A 116 -3.50 -6.87 -3.62
N GLY A 117 -3.10 -7.93 -2.90
CA GLY A 117 -2.09 -7.87 -1.86
C GLY A 117 -0.72 -7.46 -2.37
N VAL A 118 -0.25 -8.11 -3.43
CA VAL A 118 1.03 -7.77 -4.09
C VAL A 118 1.02 -6.35 -4.63
N THR A 119 -0.07 -5.93 -5.25
CA THR A 119 -0.21 -4.55 -5.75
C THR A 119 -0.07 -3.55 -4.60
N THR A 120 -0.77 -3.80 -3.48
CA THR A 120 -0.72 -2.93 -2.28
C THR A 120 0.68 -2.93 -1.66
N PHE A 121 1.32 -4.10 -1.59
CA PHE A 121 2.67 -4.26 -1.07
C PHE A 121 3.71 -3.50 -1.91
N LEU A 122 3.64 -3.61 -3.24
CA LEU A 122 4.52 -2.90 -4.15
C LEU A 122 4.26 -1.38 -4.14
N LEU A 123 3.00 -0.95 -4.06
CA LEU A 123 2.68 0.47 -3.88
C LEU A 123 3.31 1.01 -2.60
N ASN A 124 3.22 0.28 -1.48
CA ASN A 124 3.87 0.66 -0.23
C ASN A 124 5.42 0.73 -0.33
N ALA A 125 6.02 0.05 -1.31
CA ALA A 125 7.46 0.12 -1.55
C ALA A 125 7.86 1.38 -2.33
N LEU A 126 6.92 2.05 -2.99
CA LEU A 126 7.13 3.31 -3.72
C LEU A 126 6.99 4.56 -2.84
N ARG A 127 6.86 4.43 -1.51
CA ARG A 127 6.81 5.56 -0.58
C ARG A 127 8.19 6.21 -0.44
N LEU A 128 8.23 7.55 -0.37
CA LEU A 128 9.46 8.35 -0.52
C LEU A 128 10.37 8.38 0.70
N ASN A 129 9.77 8.54 1.88
CA ASN A 129 10.50 8.95 3.08
C ASN A 129 11.08 7.75 3.85
N CYS A 130 10.26 6.74 4.14
CA CYS A 130 10.65 5.52 4.81
C CYS A 130 10.00 4.31 4.12
N THR A 131 10.75 3.62 3.25
CA THR A 131 10.26 2.43 2.55
C THR A 131 9.70 1.42 3.54
N GLY A 132 8.45 1.00 3.33
CA GLY A 132 7.81 0.00 4.19
C GLY A 132 7.31 0.51 5.53
N ASN A 133 7.33 1.81 5.81
CA ASN A 133 6.67 2.39 6.99
C ASN A 133 5.26 2.90 6.62
N PRO A 134 4.18 2.21 7.01
CA PRO A 134 2.83 2.65 6.69
C PRO A 134 2.39 3.88 7.50
N ALA A 135 3.06 4.17 8.62
CA ALA A 135 2.83 5.41 9.38
C ALA A 135 3.26 6.66 8.60
N ASP A 136 4.16 6.48 7.63
CA ASP A 136 4.62 7.53 6.74
C ASP A 136 3.75 7.52 5.48
N MET A 137 2.84 8.48 5.34
CA MET A 137 1.72 8.37 4.39
C MET A 137 2.00 8.95 3.00
N THR A 138 3.23 9.40 2.72
CA THR A 138 3.51 10.16 1.50
C THR A 138 3.99 9.23 0.38
N PHE A 139 3.10 9.05 -0.61
CA PHE A 139 3.48 8.48 -1.90
C PHE A 139 4.17 9.55 -2.75
N GLU A 140 5.07 9.13 -3.64
CA GLU A 140 5.64 10.04 -4.61
C GLU A 140 4.56 10.56 -5.57
N HIS A 141 4.14 11.81 -5.38
CA HIS A 141 3.27 12.48 -6.33
C HIS A 141 4.11 13.27 -7.33
N ARG A 142 4.17 12.78 -8.57
CA ARG A 142 4.76 13.55 -9.68
C ARG A 142 3.67 14.34 -10.41
N CYS A 143 3.70 15.66 -10.25
CA CYS A 143 2.88 16.56 -11.05
C CYS A 143 3.20 16.37 -12.54
N ARG A 144 2.18 16.06 -13.35
CA ARG A 144 2.32 16.00 -14.82
C ARG A 144 2.56 17.39 -15.42
N ASN A 145 2.15 18.44 -14.72
CA ASN A 145 2.29 19.82 -15.17
C ASN A 145 3.76 20.25 -15.11
N LYS A 146 4.23 20.85 -16.20
CA LYS A 146 5.54 21.50 -16.23
C LYS A 146 5.50 22.76 -15.38
N SER A 147 6.66 23.15 -14.85
CA SER A 147 6.80 24.44 -14.16
C SER A 147 6.34 25.58 -15.08
N ILE A 148 5.52 26.47 -14.54
CA ILE A 148 5.02 27.63 -15.28
C ILE A 148 6.21 28.60 -15.50
N PRO A 149 6.59 28.91 -16.77
CA PRO A 149 7.78 29.73 -17.04
C PRO A 149 7.74 31.12 -16.38
N PHE A 150 6.55 31.70 -16.22
CA PHE A 150 6.34 32.98 -15.53
C PHE A 150 6.91 32.98 -14.10
N LEU A 151 6.81 31.86 -13.37
CA LEU A 151 7.27 31.77 -11.98
C LEU A 151 8.80 31.83 -11.84
N LEU A 152 9.53 31.67 -12.94
CA LEU A 152 11.00 31.82 -12.99
C LEU A 152 11.44 33.28 -13.16
N THR A 153 10.51 34.20 -13.40
CA THR A 153 10.82 35.64 -13.50
C THR A 153 10.88 36.29 -12.11
N ASP A 154 11.55 37.44 -11.99
CA ASP A 154 11.62 38.18 -10.72
C ASP A 154 10.24 38.55 -10.17
N ILE A 155 9.31 38.95 -11.05
CA ILE A 155 7.92 39.24 -10.69
C ILE A 155 7.19 37.96 -10.24
N GLY A 156 7.43 36.84 -10.94
CA GLY A 156 6.90 35.53 -10.56
C GLY A 156 7.39 35.08 -9.18
N SER A 157 8.64 35.38 -8.83
CA SER A 157 9.19 35.07 -7.50
C SER A 157 8.50 35.85 -6.38
N GLN A 158 8.21 37.14 -6.60
CA GLN A 158 7.45 37.99 -5.65
C GLN A 158 6.01 37.49 -5.50
N TYR A 159 5.38 37.06 -6.59
CA TYR A 159 4.06 36.41 -6.55
C TYR A 159 4.10 35.11 -5.73
N MET A 160 5.08 34.24 -5.93
CA MET A 160 5.21 33.00 -5.13
C MET A 160 5.38 33.27 -3.65
N GLN A 161 6.15 34.30 -3.28
CA GLN A 161 6.37 34.66 -1.88
C GLN A 161 5.08 35.17 -1.21
N THR A 162 4.30 36.02 -1.89
CA THR A 162 3.01 36.49 -1.35
C THR A 162 2.01 35.35 -1.26
N ARG A 163 1.96 34.51 -2.30
CA ARG A 163 1.09 33.34 -2.36
C ARG A 163 1.39 32.31 -1.27
N SER A 164 2.65 31.99 -0.99
CA SER A 164 3.00 30.99 0.02
C SER A 164 2.50 31.36 1.42
N THR A 165 2.48 32.65 1.76
CA THR A 165 1.92 33.15 3.03
C THR A 165 0.40 32.93 3.12
N LEU A 166 -0.30 33.12 2.01
CA LEU A 166 -1.75 32.87 1.90
C LEU A 166 -2.06 31.38 1.96
N GLU A 167 -1.30 30.55 1.23
CA GLU A 167 -1.48 29.10 1.22
C GLU A 167 -1.25 28.48 2.59
N THR A 168 -0.24 28.94 3.34
CA THR A 168 -0.01 28.49 4.72
C THR A 168 -1.22 28.78 5.60
N SER A 169 -1.79 29.98 5.48
CA SER A 169 -2.96 30.42 6.25
C SER A 169 -4.22 29.64 5.89
N SER A 170 -4.45 29.40 4.59
CA SER A 170 -5.59 28.63 4.08
C SER A 170 -5.48 27.14 4.41
N SER A 171 -4.27 26.58 4.38
CA SER A 171 -4.03 25.16 4.64
C SER A 171 -4.55 24.74 6.00
N HIS A 172 -4.41 25.58 7.04
CA HIS A 172 -4.95 25.30 8.38
C HIS A 172 -6.48 25.22 8.45
N LEU A 173 -7.20 25.80 7.48
CA LEU A 173 -8.66 25.83 7.45
C LEU A 173 -9.26 24.64 6.68
N PHE A 174 -8.52 24.04 5.75
CA PHE A 174 -9.02 23.01 4.83
C PHE A 174 -8.14 21.74 4.83
N ILE A 175 -7.79 21.25 6.01
CA ILE A 175 -7.04 20.00 6.15
C ILE A 175 -8.01 18.81 6.06
N ASN A 176 -7.89 17.99 5.01
CA ASN A 176 -8.50 16.65 5.02
C ASN A 176 -7.92 15.84 6.19
N LEU A 177 -8.74 15.11 6.94
CA LEU A 177 -8.32 14.31 8.11
C LEU A 177 -7.19 13.31 7.80
N GLU A 178 -7.15 12.81 6.57
CA GLU A 178 -6.08 11.99 5.98
C GLU A 178 -4.71 12.70 5.90
N ARG A 179 -4.63 14.00 6.21
CA ARG A 179 -3.42 14.84 6.27
C ARG A 179 -2.90 15.07 7.70
N LEU A 180 -3.55 14.54 8.73
CA LEU A 180 -3.05 14.66 10.12
C LEU A 180 -1.79 13.80 10.28
N GLY A 181 -0.62 14.44 10.22
CA GLY A 181 0.69 13.79 10.40
C GLY A 181 1.61 13.81 9.17
N THR A 182 1.18 14.39 8.04
CA THR A 182 2.01 14.63 6.86
C THR A 182 2.27 16.12 6.65
N HIS A 183 3.47 16.47 6.18
CA HIS A 183 3.87 17.86 5.92
C HIS A 183 3.64 18.31 4.46
N ASP A 184 3.10 17.44 3.60
CA ASP A 184 2.97 17.71 2.16
C ASP A 184 1.72 18.54 1.80
N LEU A 185 1.88 19.43 0.83
CA LEU A 185 0.85 20.37 0.37
C LEU A 185 -0.24 19.72 -0.52
N LEU A 186 -0.01 18.54 -1.10
CA LEU A 186 -0.88 17.94 -2.13
C LEU A 186 -1.19 16.46 -1.82
N SER A 187 -2.49 16.09 -1.87
CA SER A 187 -2.97 14.71 -1.68
C SER A 187 -3.42 14.04 -3.00
N TYR A 188 -3.66 12.73 -2.93
CA TYR A 188 -4.23 11.92 -4.01
C TYR A 188 -5.59 12.47 -4.46
N GLY A 189 -5.73 12.74 -5.76
CA GLY A 189 -6.98 13.23 -6.36
C GLY A 189 -7.22 14.74 -6.23
N GLN A 190 -6.33 15.50 -5.60
CA GLN A 190 -6.43 16.96 -5.58
C GLN A 190 -5.88 17.54 -6.88
N LEU A 191 -6.79 17.91 -7.79
CA LEU A 191 -6.48 18.92 -8.81
C LEU A 191 -6.05 20.17 -8.08
N SER A 192 -4.87 20.71 -8.41
CA SER A 192 -4.38 21.92 -7.74
C SER A 192 -5.47 22.99 -7.80
N TYR A 193 -5.65 23.72 -6.70
CA TYR A 193 -6.54 24.90 -6.66
C TYR A 193 -6.26 25.83 -7.85
N ASP A 194 -4.99 25.93 -8.27
CA ASP A 194 -4.61 26.63 -9.49
C ASP A 194 -5.27 26.11 -10.74
N THR A 195 -5.36 24.79 -10.93
CA THR A 195 -6.00 24.22 -12.11
C THR A 195 -7.48 24.57 -12.16
N ILE A 196 -8.16 24.62 -11.01
CA ILE A 196 -9.56 25.06 -10.92
C ILE A 196 -9.65 26.56 -11.20
N LEU A 197 -8.78 27.37 -10.60
CA LEU A 197 -8.86 28.82 -10.72
C LEU A 197 -8.45 29.30 -12.12
N THR A 198 -7.42 28.71 -12.73
CA THR A 198 -7.03 28.99 -14.12
C THR A 198 -8.06 28.51 -15.12
N SER A 199 -8.72 27.36 -14.89
CA SER A 199 -9.78 26.89 -15.80
C SER A 199 -11.08 27.69 -15.69
N ILE A 200 -11.40 28.17 -14.49
CA ILE A 200 -12.54 29.09 -14.26
C ILE A 200 -12.22 30.48 -14.86
N GLN A 201 -11.00 30.98 -14.69
CA GLN A 201 -10.59 32.26 -15.27
C GLN A 201 -10.47 32.20 -16.80
N SER A 202 -9.95 31.11 -17.38
CA SER A 202 -9.88 30.95 -18.84
C SER A 202 -11.26 30.83 -19.50
N ASN A 203 -12.26 30.32 -18.78
CA ASN A 203 -13.64 30.25 -19.26
C ASN A 203 -14.41 31.58 -19.13
N ASN A 204 -13.88 32.56 -18.37
CA ASN A 204 -14.50 33.86 -18.15
C ASN A 204 -13.86 35.00 -18.95
N THR A 205 -12.79 34.75 -19.71
CA THR A 205 -12.25 35.74 -20.64
C THR A 205 -13.01 35.69 -21.97
N LEU A 206 -14.01 36.57 -22.10
CA LEU A 206 -14.55 37.00 -23.40
C LEU A 206 -13.40 37.36 -24.36
N PRO A 207 -13.54 37.10 -25.68
CA PRO A 207 -12.53 37.50 -26.65
C PRO A 207 -12.38 39.02 -26.67
N LEU A 208 -11.15 39.51 -26.52
CA LEU A 208 -10.79 40.92 -26.64
C LEU A 208 -11.23 41.46 -28.03
N PRO A 209 -11.74 42.70 -28.12
CA PRO A 209 -12.15 43.27 -29.40
C PRO A 209 -10.93 43.48 -30.28
N VAL A 210 -11.05 43.02 -31.52
CA VAL A 210 -10.10 43.28 -32.60
C VAL A 210 -10.26 44.74 -33.00
N ASN A 211 -9.21 45.53 -32.88
CA ASN A 211 -9.05 46.80 -33.61
C ASN A 211 -8.44 46.51 -34.98
#